data_AF-A0A3C1H1U8-F1
#
_entry.id   AF-A0A3C1H1U8-F1
#
_cell.length_a   1.000
_cell.length_b   1.000
_cell.length_c   1.000
_cell.angle_alpha   90.00
_cell.angle_beta   90.00
_cell.angle_gamma   90.00
#
_symmetry.space_group_name_H-M   'P 1'
#
loop_
_entity.id
_entity.type
_entity.pdbx_description
1 polymer ?
#
loop_
_entity_poly.entity_id
_entity_poly.type
_entity_poly.pdbx_seq_one_letter_code
_entity_poly.pdbx_strand_id
1 'polypeptide(L)'
;MKNAKALAAVLTGLLAMQSLQMCPARAADTYEWESGVIYDTGTEKTEVTALTGASGGKAVSLLDAGDSVTLTVKAPSAGAYTLAIRYSQPYDETGKIQNVLVNGEKADTMSCGYTKSGEFDTVNITANLHAGENKIAVEASWGWTYLDTLTVTPWQGGSVTVGAALSNPKATQKTQSLYAYLCDTYGKNVLAGQQESTWMGSEDYEFNIIKNASGKLPVIRGLDYMGEDFSGCNRRAKAWAAKGGIVTICWHCGDNFKGSHTEAMNSNPDWSKLLTPGTNEYKALIAGMDKGAAALKELQEADIPVIWRPFHEFDGAWFWWGKGGAENFKKLWKLMYDRYTNEWGLNNLIWNLGYSGDVKDGWYPGDAYVDIVGADTYVNHTGSLVSMYQRTANVAKKPVCLHENGPIPDPEKMKADGAKWLWFMTWHTSFIDSDPINTAGYLKQVYNSDYMLTLDEIPDVYHYAVKTADPQPEDDKPDDTPVLRGDVNADGKIDKADIGLLRDHLVTAAALNEQQAARADLDGNGRVDAADLTLLKRQFVTQKETPQTDPEDTPAQRSDYHFDAAKQYAEYPKSYAAAIPQAGKIVKETYQGINGSNTLNVYLPYGYDSNKKYNVFYFMHGMGDS
;
A
#
# COMPACT_ATOMS: atom_id res chain seq x y z
N MET A 1 2.15 33.42 78.16
CA MET A 1 1.87 34.82 77.81
C MET A 1 2.08 35.00 76.31
N LYS A 2 1.03 35.47 75.60
CA LYS A 2 0.98 36.04 74.24
C LYS A 2 1.55 35.17 73.09
N ASN A 3 0.67 34.47 72.34
CA ASN A 3 0.14 34.84 71.00
C ASN A 3 1.18 34.65 69.87
N ALA A 4 0.92 34.13 68.68
CA ALA A 4 -0.18 33.41 68.04
C ALA A 4 0.31 33.08 66.59
N LYS A 5 -0.37 32.13 65.94
CA LYS A 5 -0.46 31.90 64.48
C LYS A 5 0.60 31.03 63.80
N ALA A 6 0.12 29.86 63.38
CA ALA A 6 0.62 29.05 62.30
C ALA A 6 0.53 29.81 60.95
N LEU A 7 1.54 29.65 60.12
CA LEU A 7 1.50 29.99 58.70
C LEU A 7 1.95 28.75 57.91
N ALA A 8 1.03 28.21 57.12
CA ALA A 8 1.33 27.25 56.07
C ALA A 8 2.10 27.98 54.97
N ALA A 9 3.28 27.47 54.61
CA ALA A 9 4.06 27.97 53.50
C ALA A 9 3.42 27.47 52.19
N VAL A 10 2.83 28.39 51.44
CA VAL A 10 2.48 28.22 50.03
C VAL A 10 3.80 28.26 49.24
N LEU A 11 4.18 27.13 48.65
CA LEU A 11 5.28 27.07 47.69
C LEU A 11 4.71 27.42 46.30
N THR A 12 4.77 28.69 45.93
CA THR A 12 4.54 29.15 44.55
C THR A 12 5.74 28.72 43.69
N GLY A 13 5.64 27.57 43.05
CA GLY A 13 6.54 27.19 41.96
C GLY A 13 6.25 28.07 40.74
N LEU A 14 7.13 29.04 40.47
CA LEU A 14 7.18 29.70 39.17
C LEU A 14 7.49 28.63 38.10
N LEU A 15 6.50 28.29 37.28
CA LEU A 15 6.78 27.70 35.97
C LEU A 15 7.51 28.77 35.16
N ALA A 16 8.83 28.60 34.98
CA ALA A 16 9.52 29.25 33.90
C ALA A 16 8.96 28.66 32.59
N MET A 17 8.03 29.38 31.96
CA MET A 17 7.76 29.20 30.54
C MET A 17 9.06 29.48 29.81
N GLN A 18 9.83 28.42 29.52
CA GLN A 18 10.79 28.47 28.43
C GLN A 18 9.95 28.64 27.18
N SER A 19 9.85 29.88 26.71
CA SER A 19 9.47 30.14 25.33
C SER A 19 10.34 29.25 24.47
N LEU A 20 9.76 28.28 23.76
CA LEU A 20 10.43 27.68 22.62
C LEU A 20 10.86 28.86 21.74
N GLN A 21 12.16 29.16 21.74
CA GLN A 21 12.73 29.92 20.65
C GLN A 21 12.52 29.03 19.42
N MET A 22 11.47 29.32 18.66
CA MET A 22 11.42 28.92 17.26
C MET A 22 12.72 29.44 16.65
N CYS A 23 13.64 28.53 16.34
CA CYS A 23 14.72 28.84 15.43
C CYS A 23 14.07 29.42 14.17
N PRO A 24 14.44 30.63 13.71
CA PRO A 24 13.91 31.14 12.46
C PRO A 24 14.25 30.12 11.37
N ALA A 25 13.25 29.74 10.57
CA ALA A 25 13.47 28.94 9.37
C ALA A 25 14.57 29.63 8.55
N ARG A 26 15.72 28.98 8.42
CA ARG A 26 16.85 29.53 7.68
C ARG A 26 16.44 29.66 6.21
N ALA A 27 16.74 30.81 5.61
CA ALA A 27 16.49 31.05 4.20
C ALA A 27 17.17 29.98 3.34
N ALA A 28 16.49 29.55 2.27
CA ALA A 28 17.06 28.66 1.26
C ALA A 28 18.30 29.30 0.63
N ASP A 29 19.35 28.51 0.39
CA ASP A 29 20.53 28.99 -0.33
C ASP A 29 20.31 28.75 -1.83
N THR A 30 20.20 29.82 -2.61
CA THR A 30 20.06 29.78 -4.07
C THR A 30 21.39 30.09 -4.75
N TYR A 31 21.73 29.29 -5.75
CA TYR A 31 22.95 29.35 -6.54
C TYR A 31 22.60 29.47 -8.02
N GLU A 32 23.35 30.30 -8.74
CA GLU A 32 23.17 30.52 -10.18
C GLU A 32 24.05 29.55 -10.96
N TRP A 33 23.49 28.75 -11.88
CA TRP A 33 24.26 27.74 -12.61
C TRP A 33 25.37 28.34 -13.47
N GLU A 34 25.22 29.59 -13.93
CA GLU A 34 26.27 30.29 -14.68
C GLU A 34 27.52 30.64 -13.86
N SER A 35 27.47 30.47 -12.54
CA SER A 35 28.65 30.56 -11.66
C SER A 35 29.41 29.23 -11.53
N GLY A 36 28.86 28.15 -12.11
CA GLY A 36 29.41 26.80 -12.04
C GLY A 36 30.58 26.56 -13.00
N VAL A 37 31.26 25.44 -12.77
CA VAL A 37 32.31 24.93 -13.66
C VAL A 37 31.66 24.09 -14.75
N ILE A 38 31.80 24.52 -16.00
CA ILE A 38 31.30 23.80 -17.17
C ILE A 38 32.34 22.79 -17.65
N TYR A 39 31.88 21.59 -17.97
CA TYR A 39 32.59 20.58 -18.73
C TYR A 39 31.87 20.36 -20.05
N ASP A 40 32.60 20.53 -21.15
CA ASP A 40 32.09 20.47 -22.52
C ASP A 40 32.98 19.50 -23.32
N THR A 41 32.37 18.45 -23.83
CA THR A 41 32.99 17.43 -24.69
C THR A 41 32.24 17.28 -26.02
N GLY A 42 31.16 18.03 -26.18
CA GLY A 42 30.23 17.96 -27.27
C GLY A 42 30.71 18.61 -28.56
N THR A 43 29.93 18.37 -29.60
CA THR A 43 29.97 19.12 -30.86
C THR A 43 29.26 20.48 -30.74
N GLU A 44 28.15 20.51 -30.01
CA GLU A 44 27.41 21.72 -29.65
C GLU A 44 27.94 22.25 -28.31
N LYS A 45 28.19 23.55 -28.25
CA LYS A 45 28.89 24.16 -27.12
C LYS A 45 27.98 24.28 -25.89
N THR A 46 28.42 23.75 -24.75
CA THR A 46 27.80 24.04 -23.46
C THR A 46 28.34 25.36 -22.92
N GLU A 47 27.47 26.37 -22.76
CA GLU A 47 27.91 27.72 -22.37
C GLU A 47 26.85 28.53 -21.62
N VAL A 48 27.31 29.58 -20.94
CA VAL A 48 26.43 30.61 -20.36
C VAL A 48 25.87 31.48 -21.48
N THR A 49 24.55 31.56 -21.60
CA THR A 49 23.87 32.37 -22.60
C THR A 49 22.85 33.32 -21.98
N ALA A 50 22.51 34.39 -22.69
CA ALA A 50 21.43 35.28 -22.30
C ALA A 50 20.08 34.63 -22.60
N LEU A 51 19.19 34.57 -21.60
CA LEU A 51 17.88 33.95 -21.75
C LEU A 51 16.82 34.76 -21.01
N THR A 52 15.79 35.20 -21.74
CA THR A 52 14.64 35.90 -21.16
C THR A 52 13.94 35.01 -20.15
N GLY A 53 13.62 35.55 -18.97
CA GLY A 53 12.95 34.81 -17.89
C GLY A 53 13.90 34.08 -16.92
N ALA A 54 15.20 34.03 -17.23
CA ALA A 54 16.22 33.54 -16.33
C ALA A 54 16.51 34.54 -15.20
N SER A 55 16.85 34.03 -14.01
CA SER A 55 17.46 34.81 -12.93
C SER A 55 18.74 35.46 -13.44
N GLY A 56 18.96 36.73 -13.09
CA GLY A 56 20.10 37.49 -13.62
C GLY A 56 20.14 37.68 -15.16
N GLY A 57 19.12 37.20 -15.90
CA GLY A 57 19.03 37.24 -17.36
C GLY A 57 19.94 36.24 -18.10
N LYS A 58 20.52 35.26 -17.40
CA LYS A 58 21.43 34.26 -17.98
C LYS A 58 21.11 32.86 -17.50
N ALA A 59 21.43 31.87 -18.33
CA ALA A 59 21.32 30.45 -17.99
C ALA A 59 22.47 29.68 -18.64
N VAL A 60 22.75 28.48 -18.16
CA VAL A 60 23.67 27.54 -18.82
C VAL A 60 22.88 26.74 -19.86
N SER A 61 23.28 26.84 -21.11
CA SER A 61 22.79 26.00 -22.21
C SER A 61 23.53 24.67 -22.17
N LEU A 62 22.87 23.61 -21.70
CA LEU A 62 23.42 22.27 -21.61
C LEU A 62 22.87 21.43 -22.77
N LEU A 63 23.69 21.16 -23.79
CA LEU A 63 23.21 20.66 -25.09
C LEU A 63 23.56 19.20 -25.34
N ASP A 64 24.84 18.84 -25.31
CA ASP A 64 25.30 17.51 -25.74
C ASP A 64 25.40 16.52 -24.58
N ALA A 65 25.06 15.26 -24.85
CA ALA A 65 25.15 14.19 -23.87
C ALA A 65 26.58 14.02 -23.34
N GLY A 66 26.72 13.93 -22.01
CA GLY A 66 28.01 13.86 -21.31
C GLY A 66 28.56 15.22 -20.87
N ASP A 67 28.06 16.34 -21.41
CA ASP A 67 28.40 17.66 -20.89
C ASP A 67 27.84 17.85 -19.48
N SER A 68 28.44 18.74 -18.70
CA SER A 68 27.93 19.03 -17.36
C SER A 68 28.23 20.45 -16.91
N VAL A 69 27.45 20.91 -15.93
CA VAL A 69 27.78 22.09 -15.13
C VAL A 69 27.77 21.69 -13.66
N THR A 70 28.81 22.10 -12.92
CA THR A 70 28.99 21.78 -11.51
C THR A 70 29.03 23.02 -10.63
N LEU A 71 28.18 23.07 -9.62
CA LEU A 71 28.21 24.07 -8.55
C LEU A 71 28.83 23.48 -7.28
N THR A 72 29.54 24.31 -6.51
CA THR A 72 29.93 23.97 -5.14
C THR A 72 28.95 24.64 -4.17
N VAL A 73 28.22 23.85 -3.40
CA VAL A 73 27.23 24.31 -2.43
C VAL A 73 27.68 24.00 -1.01
N LYS A 74 27.19 24.75 -0.02
CA LYS A 74 27.50 24.51 1.40
C LYS A 74 26.27 24.00 2.15
N ALA A 75 26.42 22.86 2.80
CA ALA A 75 25.42 22.27 3.67
C ALA A 75 25.85 22.46 5.16
N PRO A 76 25.02 23.08 6.02
CA PRO A 76 25.39 23.32 7.42
C PRO A 76 25.59 22.05 8.26
N SER A 77 24.91 20.97 7.89
CA SER A 77 25.03 19.66 8.51
C SER A 77 24.91 18.57 7.45
N ALA A 78 25.48 17.39 7.72
CA ALA A 78 25.23 16.23 6.89
C ALA A 78 23.75 15.84 6.97
N GLY A 79 23.17 15.36 5.88
CA GLY A 79 21.79 14.90 5.82
C GLY A 79 21.15 15.18 4.47
N ALA A 80 19.84 14.94 4.38
CA ALA A 80 19.06 15.14 3.17
C ALA A 80 18.75 16.62 2.90
N TYR A 81 18.81 17.01 1.62
CA TYR A 81 18.46 18.33 1.13
C TYR A 81 17.59 18.21 -0.12
N THR A 82 16.56 19.05 -0.23
CA THR A 82 15.86 19.28 -1.49
C THR A 82 16.72 20.19 -2.36
N LEU A 83 17.01 19.73 -3.58
CA LEU A 83 17.68 20.45 -4.65
C LEU A 83 16.62 20.83 -5.69
N ALA A 84 16.16 22.07 -5.64
CA ALA A 84 15.20 22.62 -6.60
C ALA A 84 15.96 23.22 -7.78
N ILE A 85 15.92 22.53 -8.92
CA ILE A 85 16.64 22.89 -10.14
C ILE A 85 15.66 23.58 -11.08
N ARG A 86 15.81 24.89 -11.26
CA ARG A 86 15.02 25.68 -12.20
C ARG A 86 15.60 25.54 -13.61
N TYR A 87 14.76 25.19 -14.57
CA TYR A 87 15.17 24.88 -15.92
C TYR A 87 14.19 25.43 -16.97
N SER A 88 14.66 25.52 -18.22
CA SER A 88 13.82 25.74 -19.40
C SER A 88 14.17 24.72 -20.48
N GLN A 89 13.17 24.02 -21.02
CA GLN A 89 13.32 22.98 -22.04
C GLN A 89 12.34 23.26 -23.19
N PRO A 90 12.69 24.11 -24.17
CA PRO A 90 11.81 24.44 -25.30
C PRO A 90 12.00 23.56 -26.54
N TYR A 91 12.82 22.51 -26.47
CA TYR A 91 13.21 21.76 -27.66
C TYR A 91 12.33 20.55 -27.96
N ASP A 92 11.67 19.96 -26.97
CA ASP A 92 10.91 18.72 -27.18
C ASP A 92 9.65 18.67 -26.32
N GLU A 93 8.49 18.58 -26.96
CA GLU A 93 7.19 18.50 -26.29
C GLU A 93 7.03 17.24 -25.42
N THR A 94 7.85 16.21 -25.65
CA THR A 94 7.89 14.98 -24.85
C THR A 94 8.85 15.07 -23.64
N GLY A 95 9.60 16.17 -23.51
CA GLY A 95 10.55 16.42 -22.44
C GLY A 95 11.97 15.93 -22.72
N LYS A 96 12.86 16.16 -21.74
CA LYS A 96 14.28 15.74 -21.75
C LYS A 96 14.69 15.18 -20.40
N ILE A 97 15.69 14.32 -20.40
CA ILE A 97 16.21 13.68 -19.20
C ILE A 97 17.64 14.16 -18.96
N GLN A 98 17.96 14.52 -17.71
CA GLN A 98 19.33 14.80 -17.26
C GLN A 98 19.67 13.95 -16.02
N ASN A 99 20.97 13.78 -15.75
CA ASN A 99 21.45 13.16 -14.52
C ASN A 99 21.82 14.24 -13.52
N VAL A 100 21.52 14.04 -12.24
CA VAL A 100 22.03 14.89 -11.18
C VAL A 100 23.02 14.10 -10.34
N LEU A 101 24.23 14.64 -10.19
CA LEU A 101 25.30 14.02 -9.45
C LEU A 101 25.59 14.84 -8.20
N VAL A 102 25.79 14.15 -7.08
CA VAL A 102 26.30 14.73 -5.85
C VAL A 102 27.65 14.11 -5.54
N ASN A 103 28.67 14.96 -5.41
CA ASN A 103 30.06 14.56 -5.14
C ASN A 103 30.63 13.53 -6.14
N GLY A 104 30.14 13.54 -7.37
CA GLY A 104 30.56 12.66 -8.45
C GLY A 104 29.77 11.35 -8.56
N GLU A 105 28.84 11.09 -7.65
CA GLU A 105 27.94 9.94 -7.71
C GLU A 105 26.57 10.36 -8.23
N LYS A 106 25.96 9.57 -9.12
CA LYS A 106 24.61 9.85 -9.62
C LYS A 106 23.62 9.73 -8.47
N ALA A 107 23.02 10.87 -8.10
CA ALA A 107 22.04 10.97 -7.02
C ALA A 107 20.62 10.75 -7.52
N ASP A 108 20.29 11.27 -8.71
CA ASP A 108 18.98 11.06 -9.32
C ASP A 108 19.02 11.29 -10.84
N THR A 109 17.88 11.04 -11.48
CA THR A 109 17.59 11.49 -12.83
C THR A 109 16.50 12.57 -12.74
N MET A 110 16.69 13.70 -13.43
CA MET A 110 15.66 14.73 -13.54
C MET A 110 14.95 14.65 -14.90
N SER A 111 13.61 14.61 -14.87
CA SER A 111 12.77 14.74 -16.05
C SER A 111 12.34 16.19 -16.24
N CYS A 112 12.88 16.82 -17.27
CA CYS A 112 12.56 18.17 -17.69
C CYS A 112 11.39 18.12 -18.67
N GLY A 113 10.16 18.35 -18.19
CA GLY A 113 8.99 18.55 -19.05
C GLY A 113 9.13 19.78 -19.95
N TYR A 114 8.40 19.79 -21.07
CA TYR A 114 8.43 20.90 -22.03
C TYR A 114 8.01 22.23 -21.40
N THR A 115 8.78 23.27 -21.67
CA THR A 115 8.46 24.67 -21.36
C THR A 115 8.56 25.49 -22.62
N LYS A 116 7.73 26.51 -22.82
CA LYS A 116 7.97 27.44 -23.94
C LYS A 116 9.28 28.19 -23.74
N SER A 117 9.85 28.68 -24.83
CA SER A 117 11.08 29.49 -24.77
C SER A 117 10.90 30.69 -23.83
N GLY A 118 11.76 30.77 -22.80
CA GLY A 118 11.76 31.82 -21.78
C GLY A 118 10.76 31.63 -20.64
N GLU A 119 9.97 30.54 -20.66
CA GLU A 119 9.28 30.01 -19.50
C GLU A 119 10.18 29.01 -18.79
N PHE A 120 10.04 28.90 -17.47
CA PHE A 120 10.84 28.01 -16.63
C PHE A 120 9.94 27.22 -15.72
N ASP A 121 10.35 26.00 -15.46
CA ASP A 121 9.77 25.13 -14.45
C ASP A 121 10.87 24.67 -13.47
N THR A 122 10.50 23.91 -12.44
CA THR A 122 11.41 23.45 -11.40
C THR A 122 11.27 21.95 -11.20
N VAL A 123 12.38 21.22 -11.33
CA VAL A 123 12.45 19.85 -10.83
C VAL A 123 12.99 19.88 -9.40
N ASN A 124 12.24 19.28 -8.48
CA ASN A 124 12.72 19.03 -7.13
C ASN A 124 13.28 17.61 -7.06
N ILE A 125 14.57 17.47 -6.83
CA ILE A 125 15.16 16.21 -6.41
C ILE A 125 15.55 16.31 -4.95
N THR A 126 15.75 15.18 -4.30
CA THR A 126 16.28 15.16 -2.93
C THR A 126 17.53 14.30 -2.91
N ALA A 127 18.58 14.78 -2.23
CA ALA A 127 19.88 14.14 -2.19
C ALA A 127 20.56 14.37 -0.83
N ASN A 128 21.45 13.46 -0.43
CA ASN A 128 22.23 13.61 0.79
C ASN A 128 23.48 14.43 0.53
N LEU A 129 23.69 15.45 1.36
CA LEU A 129 24.88 16.28 1.36
C LEU A 129 25.71 15.99 2.62
N HIS A 130 27.03 16.06 2.50
CA HIS A 130 27.93 16.07 3.66
C HIS A 130 27.90 17.44 4.34
N ALA A 131 28.27 17.51 5.63
CA ALA A 131 28.48 18.81 6.27
C ALA A 131 29.65 19.55 5.58
N GLY A 132 29.44 20.83 5.26
CA GLY A 132 30.41 21.64 4.53
C GLY A 132 30.17 21.64 3.02
N GLU A 133 31.24 21.60 2.24
CA GLU A 133 31.17 21.75 0.78
C GLU A 133 30.75 20.46 0.08
N ASN A 134 29.86 20.60 -0.89
CA ASN A 134 29.40 19.52 -1.76
C ASN A 134 29.41 20.00 -3.21
N LYS A 135 29.73 19.10 -4.14
CA LYS A 135 29.64 19.36 -5.58
C LYS A 135 28.33 18.83 -6.12
N ILE A 136 27.51 19.72 -6.68
CA ILE A 136 26.26 19.35 -7.34
C ILE A 136 26.44 19.58 -8.84
N ALA A 137 26.30 18.53 -9.63
CA ALA A 137 26.40 18.62 -11.08
C ALA A 137 25.09 18.20 -11.74
N VAL A 138 24.70 18.91 -12.79
CA VAL A 138 23.75 18.38 -13.78
C VAL A 138 24.56 17.94 -14.98
N GLU A 139 24.52 16.65 -15.27
CA GLU A 139 25.15 16.03 -16.41
C GLU A 139 24.08 15.71 -17.47
N ALA A 140 24.35 16.10 -18.70
CA ALA A 140 23.48 15.91 -19.82
C ALA A 140 23.32 14.41 -20.11
N SER A 141 22.10 13.88 -19.94
CA SER A 141 21.79 12.55 -20.49
C SER A 141 21.31 12.69 -21.91
N TRP A 142 20.21 13.43 -22.11
CA TRP A 142 19.74 13.82 -23.44
C TRP A 142 20.14 15.25 -23.79
N GLY A 143 20.51 16.06 -22.79
CA GLY A 143 20.89 17.46 -22.97
C GLY A 143 19.74 18.33 -23.47
N TRP A 144 20.02 19.30 -24.34
CA TRP A 144 19.05 20.28 -24.87
C TRP A 144 18.15 20.90 -23.80
N THR A 145 18.75 21.46 -22.75
CA THR A 145 18.06 22.10 -21.61
C THR A 145 18.84 23.32 -21.14
N TYR A 146 18.14 24.37 -20.73
CA TYR A 146 18.73 25.51 -20.03
C TYR A 146 18.60 25.34 -18.52
N LEU A 147 19.68 25.58 -17.78
CA LEU A 147 19.71 25.54 -16.32
C LEU A 147 19.93 26.95 -15.77
N ASP A 148 19.08 27.35 -14.84
CA ASP A 148 19.02 28.71 -14.29
C ASP A 148 19.54 28.76 -12.86
N THR A 149 18.70 28.35 -11.91
CA THR A 149 19.04 28.35 -10.49
C THR A 149 19.01 26.95 -9.89
N LEU A 150 19.82 26.75 -8.86
CA LEU A 150 19.76 25.64 -7.91
C LEU A 150 19.43 26.21 -6.54
N THR A 151 18.28 25.86 -5.98
CA THR A 151 17.95 26.19 -4.59
C THR A 151 18.13 24.96 -3.70
N VAL A 152 18.95 25.10 -2.67
CA VAL A 152 19.29 24.03 -1.72
C VAL A 152 18.61 24.33 -0.39
N THR A 153 17.74 23.41 0.04
CA THR A 153 17.05 23.52 1.33
C THR A 153 17.23 22.23 2.12
N PRO A 154 17.49 22.30 3.44
CA PRO A 154 17.45 21.11 4.28
C PRO A 154 16.11 20.40 4.07
N TRP A 155 16.17 19.12 3.74
CA TRP A 155 14.95 18.34 3.60
C TRP A 155 14.38 18.17 5.00
N GLN A 156 13.30 18.89 5.29
CA GLN A 156 12.59 18.83 6.57
C GLN A 156 11.88 17.48 6.77
N GLY A 157 12.07 16.55 5.84
CA GLY A 157 11.81 15.13 5.94
C GLY A 157 10.62 14.82 6.79
N GLY A 158 9.42 15.04 6.23
CA GLY A 158 8.13 14.98 6.88
C GLY A 158 8.18 14.12 8.13
N SER A 159 8.53 14.75 9.27
CA SER A 159 8.20 14.21 10.57
C SER A 159 6.72 14.47 10.71
N VAL A 160 5.95 13.79 9.86
CA VAL A 160 4.51 13.77 9.94
C VAL A 160 4.27 12.94 11.18
N THR A 161 3.81 13.60 12.24
CA THR A 161 2.97 12.90 13.20
C THR A 161 1.79 12.38 12.41
N VAL A 162 1.89 11.15 11.89
CA VAL A 162 0.81 10.54 11.13
C VAL A 162 -0.29 10.26 12.13
N GLY A 163 -1.47 10.84 11.91
CA GLY A 163 -2.63 10.53 12.72
C GLY A 163 -2.98 9.05 12.61
N ALA A 164 -3.33 8.42 13.74
CA ALA A 164 -3.74 7.02 13.79
C ALA A 164 -5.16 6.77 13.24
N ALA A 165 -5.73 7.72 12.49
CA ALA A 165 -7.05 7.61 11.89
C ALA A 165 -6.94 6.97 10.50
N LEU A 166 -7.67 5.87 10.32
CA LEU A 166 -7.89 5.25 9.01
C LEU A 166 -8.89 6.07 8.20
N SER A 167 -8.79 5.99 6.87
CA SER A 167 -9.69 6.61 5.92
C SER A 167 -11.12 6.07 6.06
N ASN A 168 -11.26 4.82 6.50
CA ASN A 168 -12.54 4.23 6.88
C ASN A 168 -12.82 4.48 8.37
N PRO A 169 -13.78 5.36 8.72
CA PRO A 169 -14.13 5.62 10.12
C PRO A 169 -14.82 4.44 10.82
N LYS A 170 -15.27 3.44 10.07
CA LYS A 170 -15.90 2.22 10.59
C LYS A 170 -14.92 1.05 10.74
N ALA A 171 -13.63 1.29 10.56
CA ALA A 171 -12.60 0.25 10.65
C ALA A 171 -12.73 -0.58 11.94
N THR A 172 -12.51 -1.89 11.86
CA THR A 172 -12.60 -2.78 13.04
C THR A 172 -11.53 -2.42 14.08
N GLN A 173 -11.76 -2.81 15.34
CA GLN A 173 -10.82 -2.52 16.43
C GLN A 173 -9.41 -3.06 16.15
N LYS A 174 -9.28 -4.28 15.61
CA LYS A 174 -7.98 -4.86 15.25
C LYS A 174 -7.31 -4.12 14.11
N THR A 175 -8.09 -3.64 13.14
CA THR A 175 -7.55 -2.83 12.02
C THR A 175 -7.04 -1.49 12.52
N GLN A 176 -7.78 -0.81 13.42
CA GLN A 176 -7.32 0.41 14.08
C GLN A 176 -6.06 0.16 14.93
N SER A 177 -6.01 -0.95 15.65
CA SER A 177 -4.85 -1.33 16.48
C SER A 177 -3.61 -1.60 15.62
N LEU A 178 -3.77 -2.37 14.54
CA LEU A 178 -2.69 -2.60 13.57
C LEU A 178 -2.20 -1.28 12.98
N TYR A 179 -3.11 -0.42 12.51
CA TYR A 179 -2.73 0.86 11.92
C TYR A 179 -2.04 1.79 12.93
N ALA A 180 -2.49 1.83 14.19
CA ALA A 180 -1.82 2.57 15.25
C ALA A 180 -0.39 2.06 15.50
N TYR A 181 -0.19 0.73 15.47
CA TYR A 181 1.15 0.13 15.55
C TYR A 181 2.03 0.54 14.35
N LEU A 182 1.48 0.49 13.13
CA LEU A 182 2.19 0.93 11.91
C LEU A 182 2.61 2.40 12.02
N CYS A 183 1.71 3.29 12.44
CA CYS A 183 2.00 4.71 12.63
C CYS A 183 3.05 4.95 13.74
N ASP A 184 3.00 4.21 14.85
CA ASP A 184 3.99 4.35 15.93
C ASP A 184 5.35 3.73 15.58
N THR A 185 5.38 2.75 14.67
CA THR A 185 6.61 2.15 14.14
C THR A 185 7.28 3.05 13.10
N TYR A 186 6.49 3.77 12.30
CA TYR A 186 6.95 4.60 11.20
C TYR A 186 8.02 5.61 11.65
N GLY A 187 9.18 5.56 11.01
CA GLY A 187 10.33 6.43 11.31
C GLY A 187 11.19 5.99 12.49
N LYS A 188 10.84 4.92 13.20
CA LYS A 188 11.67 4.33 14.28
C LYS A 188 12.36 3.04 13.85
N ASN A 189 11.62 2.18 13.14
CA ASN A 189 12.07 0.88 12.68
C ASN A 189 11.43 0.55 11.32
N VAL A 190 11.93 -0.48 10.68
CA VAL A 190 11.41 -1.02 9.41
C VAL A 190 10.91 -2.43 9.63
N LEU A 191 9.67 -2.71 9.25
CA LEU A 191 9.09 -4.06 9.32
C LEU A 191 9.62 -4.91 8.16
N ALA A 192 10.17 -6.09 8.45
CA ALA A 192 10.64 -7.00 7.41
C ALA A 192 9.47 -7.71 6.71
N GLY A 193 9.41 -7.62 5.38
CA GLY A 193 8.36 -8.24 4.56
C GLY A 193 8.92 -9.14 3.46
N GLN A 194 8.13 -10.16 3.11
CA GLN A 194 8.42 -11.08 2.01
C GLN A 194 7.14 -11.42 1.26
N GLN A 195 7.17 -11.29 -0.07
CA GLN A 195 6.12 -11.81 -0.94
C GLN A 195 6.28 -13.33 -1.07
N GLU A 196 5.19 -14.08 -1.00
CA GLU A 196 5.19 -15.52 -1.24
C GLU A 196 5.17 -15.88 -2.74
N SER A 197 5.66 -17.07 -3.07
CA SER A 197 5.20 -17.80 -4.27
C SER A 197 4.45 -19.06 -3.85
N THR A 198 3.49 -19.49 -4.67
CA THR A 198 2.67 -20.69 -4.41
C THR A 198 3.07 -21.90 -5.26
N TRP A 199 3.99 -21.72 -6.21
CA TRP A 199 4.41 -22.73 -7.18
C TRP A 199 5.79 -23.32 -6.92
N MET A 200 6.54 -22.83 -5.93
CA MET A 200 7.90 -23.31 -5.60
C MET A 200 7.93 -24.55 -4.69
N GLY A 201 6.88 -25.39 -4.76
CA GLY A 201 6.79 -26.66 -4.05
C GLY A 201 6.45 -26.58 -2.55
N SER A 202 6.48 -25.38 -1.96
CA SER A 202 6.00 -25.11 -0.60
C SER A 202 5.43 -23.70 -0.52
N GLU A 203 4.36 -23.52 0.26
CA GLU A 203 3.82 -22.19 0.55
C GLU A 203 4.75 -21.37 1.44
N ASP A 204 5.73 -22.00 2.11
CA ASP A 204 6.71 -21.31 2.96
C ASP A 204 8.09 -21.26 2.28
N TYR A 205 8.18 -21.43 0.94
CA TYR A 205 9.46 -21.52 0.22
C TYR A 205 10.41 -20.34 0.52
N GLU A 206 9.97 -19.11 0.26
CA GLU A 206 10.76 -17.89 0.52
C GLU A 206 11.03 -17.68 2.01
N PHE A 207 10.05 -17.99 2.86
CA PHE A 207 10.15 -17.86 4.30
C PHE A 207 11.20 -18.81 4.89
N ASN A 208 11.33 -20.02 4.33
CA ASN A 208 12.33 -21.00 4.73
C ASN A 208 13.74 -20.55 4.33
N ILE A 209 13.92 -19.90 3.18
CA ILE A 209 15.22 -19.32 2.76
C ILE A 209 15.68 -18.30 3.82
N ILE A 210 14.80 -17.37 4.18
CA ILE A 210 15.07 -16.36 5.22
C ILE A 210 15.38 -17.05 6.56
N LYS A 211 14.53 -18.00 7.00
CA LYS A 211 14.70 -18.70 8.27
C LYS A 211 16.02 -19.47 8.35
N ASN A 212 16.42 -20.13 7.27
CA ASN A 212 17.67 -20.88 7.20
C ASN A 212 18.89 -19.96 7.20
N ALA A 213 18.80 -18.79 6.56
CA ALA A 213 19.90 -17.83 6.49
C ALA A 213 20.09 -17.04 7.80
N SER A 214 19.00 -16.51 8.36
CA SER A 214 19.04 -15.54 9.46
C SER A 214 18.61 -16.08 10.81
N GLY A 215 17.90 -17.21 10.86
CA GLY A 215 17.23 -17.71 12.05
C GLY A 215 15.93 -16.96 12.39
N LYS A 216 15.50 -15.99 11.57
CA LYS A 216 14.33 -15.13 11.79
C LYS A 216 13.26 -15.35 10.70
N LEU A 217 12.06 -14.83 10.92
CA LEU A 217 11.00 -14.77 9.90
C LEU A 217 10.62 -13.31 9.65
N PRO A 218 10.26 -12.92 8.42
CA PRO A 218 9.67 -11.61 8.17
C PRO A 218 8.40 -11.46 9.02
N VAL A 219 8.03 -10.22 9.35
CA VAL A 219 6.79 -9.95 10.09
C VAL A 219 5.60 -9.77 9.14
N ILE A 220 5.83 -9.25 7.94
CA ILE A 220 4.81 -9.10 6.90
C ILE A 220 4.91 -10.25 5.89
N ARG A 221 3.78 -10.89 5.61
CA ARG A 221 3.62 -11.81 4.48
C ARG A 221 2.78 -11.14 3.40
N GLY A 222 3.37 -11.02 2.22
CA GLY A 222 2.69 -10.58 1.01
C GLY A 222 2.05 -11.75 0.28
N LEU A 223 0.77 -11.59 -0.08
CA LEU A 223 -0.01 -12.55 -0.85
C LEU A 223 -0.66 -11.85 -2.05
N ASP A 224 -1.18 -12.65 -2.99
CA ASP A 224 -1.83 -12.16 -4.20
C ASP A 224 -3.10 -12.97 -4.48
N TYR A 225 -4.20 -12.30 -4.85
CA TYR A 225 -5.44 -12.93 -5.31
C TYR A 225 -5.43 -13.31 -6.81
N MET A 226 -4.30 -13.18 -7.49
CA MET A 226 -4.13 -13.60 -8.87
C MET A 226 -4.52 -15.06 -9.10
N GLY A 227 -4.95 -15.35 -10.33
CA GLY A 227 -5.41 -16.69 -10.71
C GLY A 227 -6.70 -17.13 -10.01
N GLU A 228 -7.40 -16.21 -9.35
CA GLU A 228 -8.59 -16.49 -8.55
C GLU A 228 -8.32 -17.46 -7.37
N ASP A 229 -7.08 -17.53 -6.85
CA ASP A 229 -6.71 -18.32 -5.67
C ASP A 229 -7.18 -17.67 -4.35
N PHE A 230 -8.47 -17.34 -4.26
CA PHE A 230 -9.04 -16.69 -3.09
C PHE A 230 -8.96 -17.58 -1.84
N SER A 231 -9.36 -18.85 -1.95
CA SER A 231 -9.39 -19.77 -0.80
C SER A 231 -7.98 -20.16 -0.33
N GLY A 232 -7.03 -20.37 -1.24
CA GLY A 232 -5.65 -20.66 -0.87
C GLY A 232 -5.00 -19.46 -0.20
N CYS A 233 -5.15 -18.27 -0.81
CA CYS A 233 -4.66 -17.01 -0.24
C CYS A 233 -5.25 -16.77 1.16
N ASN A 234 -6.57 -16.87 1.33
CA ASN A 234 -7.22 -16.68 2.63
C ASN A 234 -6.76 -17.68 3.70
N ARG A 235 -6.54 -18.94 3.31
CA ARG A 235 -6.00 -19.94 4.24
C ARG A 235 -4.60 -19.56 4.73
N ARG A 236 -3.72 -19.10 3.83
CA ARG A 236 -2.35 -18.68 4.17
C ARG A 236 -2.35 -17.39 4.99
N ALA A 237 -3.21 -16.42 4.65
CA ALA A 237 -3.42 -15.21 5.43
C ALA A 237 -3.87 -15.52 6.87
N LYS A 238 -4.86 -16.41 7.04
CA LYS A 238 -5.32 -16.89 8.36
C LYS A 238 -4.19 -17.56 9.15
N ALA A 239 -3.42 -18.42 8.49
CA ALA A 239 -2.29 -19.10 9.13
C ALA A 239 -1.19 -18.14 9.58
N TRP A 240 -0.94 -17.07 8.82
CA TRP A 240 0.05 -16.06 9.17
C TRP A 240 -0.42 -15.13 10.28
N ALA A 241 -1.66 -14.63 10.21
CA ALA A 241 -2.27 -13.83 11.25
C ALA A 241 -2.32 -14.58 12.60
N ALA A 242 -2.58 -15.90 12.58
CA ALA A 242 -2.54 -16.74 13.78
C ALA A 242 -1.15 -16.85 14.44
N LYS A 243 -0.07 -16.57 13.70
CA LYS A 243 1.30 -16.45 14.23
C LYS A 243 1.61 -15.05 14.78
N GLY A 244 0.65 -14.13 14.73
CA GLY A 244 0.84 -12.70 15.06
C GLY A 244 1.44 -11.87 13.92
N GLY A 245 1.61 -12.47 12.72
CA GLY A 245 2.21 -11.80 11.57
C GLY A 245 1.22 -10.92 10.81
N ILE A 246 1.72 -9.88 10.15
CA ILE A 246 0.92 -8.91 9.40
C ILE A 246 0.66 -9.43 7.98
N VAL A 247 -0.57 -9.26 7.50
CA VAL A 247 -1.03 -9.71 6.18
C VAL A 247 -1.17 -8.52 5.24
N THR A 248 -0.52 -8.58 4.07
CA THR A 248 -0.77 -7.67 2.94
C THR A 248 -1.18 -8.47 1.72
N ILE A 249 -2.20 -8.01 0.99
CA ILE A 249 -2.71 -8.69 -0.21
C ILE A 249 -2.74 -7.69 -1.37
N CYS A 250 -2.06 -8.03 -2.47
CA CYS A 250 -2.20 -7.36 -3.76
C CYS A 250 -3.06 -8.20 -4.72
N TRP A 251 -3.30 -7.68 -5.93
CA TRP A 251 -4.11 -8.41 -6.91
C TRP A 251 -3.68 -8.13 -8.35
N HIS A 252 -3.02 -9.10 -8.97
CA HIS A 252 -2.81 -9.11 -10.42
C HIS A 252 -3.98 -9.77 -11.16
N CYS A 253 -4.65 -9.00 -12.02
CA CYS A 253 -5.78 -9.48 -12.82
C CYS A 253 -6.04 -8.60 -14.06
N GLY A 254 -6.74 -9.13 -15.06
CA GLY A 254 -7.28 -8.35 -16.19
C GLY A 254 -8.41 -7.41 -15.78
N ASP A 255 -8.93 -6.64 -16.73
CA ASP A 255 -9.99 -5.63 -16.57
C ASP A 255 -11.37 -6.19 -16.16
N ASN A 256 -11.53 -7.52 -16.19
CA ASN A 256 -12.67 -8.25 -15.67
C ASN A 256 -12.37 -9.02 -14.36
N PHE A 257 -11.22 -8.74 -13.73
CA PHE A 257 -10.70 -9.42 -12.53
C PHE A 257 -10.49 -10.94 -12.66
N LYS A 258 -10.12 -11.39 -13.86
CA LYS A 258 -9.68 -12.77 -14.11
C LYS A 258 -8.21 -12.81 -14.50
N GLY A 259 -7.63 -14.00 -14.44
CA GLY A 259 -6.23 -14.22 -14.82
C GLY A 259 -5.25 -13.75 -13.76
N SER A 260 -4.04 -13.41 -14.19
CA SER A 260 -2.89 -13.13 -13.36
C SER A 260 -2.12 -11.93 -13.92
N HIS A 261 -0.80 -11.87 -13.68
CA HIS A 261 0.09 -10.80 -14.12
C HIS A 261 0.05 -10.58 -15.64
N THR A 262 0.01 -11.65 -16.43
CA THR A 262 -0.08 -11.58 -17.90
C THR A 262 -1.34 -10.84 -18.36
N GLU A 263 -2.50 -11.16 -17.79
CA GLU A 263 -3.75 -10.47 -18.10
C GLU A 263 -3.72 -9.02 -17.62
N ALA A 264 -3.13 -8.77 -16.45
CA ALA A 264 -2.95 -7.41 -15.94
C ALA A 264 -2.18 -6.52 -16.93
N MET A 265 -1.10 -7.06 -17.55
CA MET A 265 -0.30 -6.35 -18.55
C MET A 265 -0.99 -6.26 -19.91
N ASN A 266 -1.72 -7.29 -20.35
CA ASN A 266 -2.23 -7.36 -21.72
C ASN A 266 -3.59 -6.68 -21.90
N SER A 267 -4.40 -6.56 -20.85
CA SER A 267 -5.69 -5.88 -20.92
C SER A 267 -5.52 -4.40 -21.33
N ASN A 268 -6.45 -3.92 -22.16
CA ASN A 268 -6.55 -2.53 -22.58
C ASN A 268 -8.01 -2.14 -22.78
N PRO A 269 -8.75 -1.84 -21.70
CA PRO A 269 -10.18 -1.64 -21.76
C PRO A 269 -10.59 -0.32 -22.43
N ASP A 270 -11.82 -0.27 -22.95
CA ASP A 270 -12.49 0.98 -23.29
C ASP A 270 -12.93 1.68 -22.00
N TRP A 271 -12.12 2.63 -21.54
CA TRP A 271 -12.34 3.35 -20.28
C TRP A 271 -13.68 4.07 -20.18
N SER A 272 -14.21 4.57 -21.30
CA SER A 272 -15.51 5.22 -21.33
C SER A 272 -16.59 4.22 -20.95
N LYS A 273 -16.54 3.00 -21.51
CA LYS A 273 -17.51 1.95 -21.16
C LYS A 273 -17.24 1.35 -19.79
N LEU A 274 -15.98 1.06 -19.46
CA LEU A 274 -15.57 0.40 -18.23
C LEU A 274 -16.03 1.19 -16.99
N LEU A 275 -16.01 2.52 -17.05
CA LEU A 275 -16.40 3.42 -15.95
C LEU A 275 -17.83 3.99 -16.09
N THR A 276 -18.63 3.54 -17.07
CA THR A 276 -20.02 3.98 -17.24
C THR A 276 -20.99 2.92 -16.74
N PRO A 277 -21.77 3.19 -15.67
CA PRO A 277 -22.78 2.26 -15.17
C PRO A 277 -23.74 1.77 -16.26
N GLY A 278 -24.02 0.47 -16.27
CA GLY A 278 -24.98 -0.17 -17.17
C GLY A 278 -24.39 -0.79 -18.44
N THR A 279 -23.16 -0.43 -18.83
CA THR A 279 -22.42 -1.11 -19.91
C THR A 279 -22.06 -2.54 -19.52
N ASN A 280 -21.69 -3.38 -20.50
CA ASN A 280 -21.29 -4.75 -20.22
C ASN A 280 -19.91 -4.80 -19.54
N GLU A 281 -19.01 -3.89 -19.92
CA GLU A 281 -17.68 -3.70 -19.36
C GLU A 281 -17.77 -3.31 -17.88
N TYR A 282 -18.61 -2.34 -17.52
CA TYR A 282 -18.83 -1.96 -16.12
C TYR A 282 -19.43 -3.11 -15.31
N LYS A 283 -20.42 -3.84 -15.85
CA LYS A 283 -20.99 -5.01 -15.15
C LYS A 283 -19.96 -6.10 -14.91
N ALA A 284 -19.09 -6.37 -15.88
CA ALA A 284 -17.99 -7.33 -15.74
C ALA A 284 -16.96 -6.86 -14.72
N LEU A 285 -16.59 -5.58 -14.73
CA LEU A 285 -15.71 -4.95 -13.75
C LEU A 285 -16.25 -5.15 -12.32
N ILE A 286 -17.50 -4.76 -12.06
CA ILE A 286 -18.13 -4.87 -10.73
C ILE A 286 -18.26 -6.33 -10.29
N ALA A 287 -18.76 -7.22 -11.17
CA ALA A 287 -18.88 -8.64 -10.84
C ALA A 287 -17.52 -9.30 -10.55
N GLY A 288 -16.47 -8.82 -11.22
CA GLY A 288 -15.08 -9.20 -10.96
C GLY A 288 -14.59 -8.72 -9.59
N MET A 289 -14.72 -7.42 -9.31
CA MET A 289 -14.39 -6.82 -8.02
C MET A 289 -15.09 -7.53 -6.85
N ASP A 290 -16.36 -7.90 -7.03
CA ASP A 290 -17.17 -8.54 -6.00
C ASP A 290 -16.65 -9.91 -5.55
N LYS A 291 -15.90 -10.62 -6.40
CA LYS A 291 -15.23 -11.88 -5.99
C LYS A 291 -14.14 -11.63 -4.95
N GLY A 292 -13.31 -10.63 -5.18
CA GLY A 292 -12.28 -10.20 -4.23
C GLY A 292 -12.90 -9.67 -2.94
N ALA A 293 -14.00 -8.92 -3.04
CA ALA A 293 -14.73 -8.43 -1.88
C ALA A 293 -15.30 -9.58 -1.01
N ALA A 294 -15.88 -10.60 -1.63
CA ALA A 294 -16.36 -11.79 -0.94
C ALA A 294 -15.22 -12.54 -0.23
N ALA A 295 -14.05 -12.66 -0.87
CA ALA A 295 -12.87 -13.25 -0.26
C ALA A 295 -12.36 -12.43 0.94
N LEU A 296 -12.28 -11.10 0.83
CA LEU A 296 -11.90 -10.22 1.94
C LEU A 296 -12.92 -10.23 3.07
N LYS A 297 -14.21 -10.45 2.76
CA LYS A 297 -15.27 -10.60 3.76
C LYS A 297 -15.03 -11.83 4.64
N GLU A 298 -14.55 -12.93 4.08
CA GLU A 298 -14.18 -14.12 4.85
C GLU A 298 -13.04 -13.84 5.86
N LEU A 299 -12.08 -12.97 5.50
CA LEU A 299 -11.03 -12.52 6.42
C LEU A 299 -11.58 -11.57 7.48
N GLN A 300 -12.51 -10.69 7.12
CA GLN A 300 -13.20 -9.83 8.09
C GLN A 300 -14.01 -10.66 9.11
N GLU A 301 -14.72 -11.68 8.67
CA GLU A 301 -15.48 -12.58 9.54
C GLU A 301 -14.57 -13.40 10.47
N ALA A 302 -13.32 -13.63 10.06
CA ALA A 302 -12.27 -14.18 10.91
C ALA A 302 -11.58 -13.11 11.80
N ASP A 303 -12.02 -11.85 11.73
CA ASP A 303 -11.47 -10.70 12.46
C ASP A 303 -9.96 -10.52 12.20
N ILE A 304 -9.59 -10.58 10.91
CA ILE A 304 -8.23 -10.43 10.41
C ILE A 304 -8.11 -9.11 9.64
N PRO A 305 -7.30 -8.15 10.12
CA PRO A 305 -6.92 -6.97 9.35
C PRO A 305 -6.08 -7.33 8.13
N VAL A 306 -6.29 -6.60 7.03
CA VAL A 306 -5.55 -6.77 5.78
C VAL A 306 -5.03 -5.43 5.29
N ILE A 307 -3.73 -5.33 5.02
CA ILE A 307 -3.20 -4.25 4.20
C ILE A 307 -3.58 -4.56 2.75
N TRP A 308 -4.55 -3.83 2.22
CA TRP A 308 -5.10 -4.04 0.88
C TRP A 308 -4.37 -3.13 -0.10
N ARG A 309 -3.67 -3.73 -1.06
CA ARG A 309 -2.85 -3.03 -2.07
C ARG A 309 -3.33 -3.34 -3.50
N PRO A 310 -4.53 -2.89 -3.89
CA PRO A 310 -5.03 -3.07 -5.25
C PRO A 310 -4.31 -2.14 -6.22
N PHE A 311 -4.37 -2.46 -7.52
CA PHE A 311 -3.95 -1.56 -8.61
C PHE A 311 -2.56 -0.92 -8.43
N HIS A 312 -1.59 -1.66 -7.89
CA HIS A 312 -0.23 -1.18 -7.65
C HIS A 312 0.50 -0.85 -8.96
N GLU A 313 1.54 -0.03 -8.88
CA GLU A 313 2.35 0.42 -10.02
C GLU A 313 1.56 1.16 -11.11
N PHE A 314 0.45 1.80 -10.71
CA PHE A 314 -0.49 2.44 -11.63
C PHE A 314 0.13 3.54 -12.50
N ASP A 315 1.09 4.30 -11.97
CA ASP A 315 1.74 5.41 -12.67
C ASP A 315 2.84 4.95 -13.64
N GLY A 316 3.25 3.67 -13.55
CA GLY A 316 4.05 2.99 -14.55
C GLY A 316 3.29 2.71 -15.85
N ALA A 317 1.97 2.57 -15.77
CA ALA A 317 1.05 2.33 -16.88
C ALA A 317 1.31 1.07 -17.74
N TRP A 318 2.11 0.12 -17.25
CA TRP A 318 2.25 -1.20 -17.88
C TRP A 318 1.04 -2.12 -17.60
N PHE A 319 0.38 -1.95 -16.45
CA PHE A 319 -0.88 -2.62 -16.13
C PHE A 319 -2.10 -1.83 -16.61
N TRP A 320 -3.19 -2.54 -16.94
CA TRP A 320 -4.38 -1.94 -17.56
C TRP A 320 -4.97 -0.80 -16.74
N TRP A 321 -4.91 -0.85 -15.40
CA TRP A 321 -5.44 0.19 -14.51
C TRP A 321 -4.68 1.52 -14.60
N GLY A 322 -3.45 1.52 -15.10
CA GLY A 322 -2.65 2.72 -15.36
C GLY A 322 -2.79 3.28 -16.77
N LYS A 323 -3.14 2.44 -17.76
CA LYS A 323 -3.18 2.82 -19.19
C LYS A 323 -4.17 3.94 -19.54
N GLY A 324 -5.18 4.15 -18.69
CA GLY A 324 -6.19 5.20 -18.87
C GLY A 324 -5.77 6.59 -18.42
N GLY A 325 -4.57 6.74 -17.86
CA GLY A 325 -4.08 7.97 -17.26
C GLY A 325 -4.67 8.24 -15.87
N ALA A 326 -4.09 9.23 -15.20
CA ALA A 326 -4.33 9.54 -13.78
C ALA A 326 -5.82 9.79 -13.44
N GLU A 327 -6.56 10.49 -14.29
CA GLU A 327 -7.97 10.79 -14.02
C GLU A 327 -8.87 9.54 -14.01
N ASN A 328 -8.60 8.59 -14.90
CA ASN A 328 -9.37 7.35 -14.95
C ASN A 328 -8.96 6.39 -13.83
N PHE A 329 -7.66 6.33 -13.50
CA PHE A 329 -7.18 5.60 -12.34
C PHE A 329 -7.84 6.09 -11.03
N LYS A 330 -7.87 7.41 -10.79
CA LYS A 330 -8.52 7.97 -9.58
C LYS A 330 -9.99 7.61 -9.47
N LYS A 331 -10.72 7.56 -10.60
CA LYS A 331 -12.12 7.08 -10.63
C LYS A 331 -12.22 5.59 -10.30
N LEU A 332 -11.34 4.76 -10.87
CA LEU A 332 -11.30 3.33 -10.61
C LEU A 332 -10.96 3.00 -9.15
N TRP A 333 -9.97 3.69 -8.57
CA TRP A 333 -9.60 3.55 -7.16
C TRP A 333 -10.78 3.86 -6.24
N LYS A 334 -11.42 5.03 -6.44
CA LYS A 334 -12.59 5.45 -5.65
C LYS A 334 -13.77 4.50 -5.82
N LEU A 335 -13.99 3.99 -7.03
CA LEU A 335 -15.02 2.98 -7.30
C LEU A 335 -14.81 1.71 -6.46
N MET A 336 -13.58 1.17 -6.43
CA MET A 336 -13.29 0.00 -5.59
C MET A 336 -13.40 0.35 -4.11
N TYR A 337 -12.88 1.51 -3.69
CA TYR A 337 -12.98 1.96 -2.30
C TYR A 337 -14.42 2.03 -1.83
N ASP A 338 -15.31 2.70 -2.57
CA ASP A 338 -16.70 2.84 -2.21
C ASP A 338 -17.42 1.49 -2.25
N ARG A 339 -17.16 0.66 -3.27
CA ARG A 339 -17.74 -0.68 -3.37
C ARG A 339 -17.33 -1.56 -2.20
N TYR A 340 -16.05 -1.56 -1.82
CA TYR A 340 -15.51 -2.45 -0.77
C TYR A 340 -15.86 -1.94 0.63
N THR A 341 -15.60 -0.67 0.88
CA THR A 341 -15.77 -0.06 2.20
C THR A 341 -17.23 0.22 2.51
N ASN A 342 -17.98 0.82 1.58
CA ASN A 342 -19.34 1.30 1.85
C ASN A 342 -20.41 0.25 1.49
N GLU A 343 -20.30 -0.41 0.32
CA GLU A 343 -21.33 -1.35 -0.13
C GLU A 343 -21.14 -2.76 0.46
N TRP A 344 -19.91 -3.29 0.47
CA TRP A 344 -19.59 -4.58 1.08
C TRP A 344 -19.33 -4.51 2.59
N GLY A 345 -19.13 -3.32 3.14
CA GLY A 345 -18.84 -3.12 4.56
C GLY A 345 -17.55 -3.80 5.00
N LEU A 346 -16.50 -3.74 4.19
CA LEU A 346 -15.16 -4.25 4.51
C LEU A 346 -14.42 -3.22 5.36
N ASN A 347 -14.59 -3.37 6.67
CA ASN A 347 -13.98 -2.56 7.71
C ASN A 347 -12.65 -3.12 8.23
N ASN A 348 -12.19 -4.24 7.69
CA ASN A 348 -10.91 -4.85 8.07
C ASN A 348 -9.72 -4.40 7.20
N LEU A 349 -9.93 -3.50 6.24
CA LEU A 349 -8.91 -3.10 5.26
C LEU A 349 -8.14 -1.84 5.70
N ILE A 350 -6.83 -1.84 5.43
CA ILE A 350 -5.94 -0.68 5.43
C ILE A 350 -5.53 -0.43 3.97
N TRP A 351 -5.92 0.70 3.39
CA TRP A 351 -5.74 1.00 1.98
C TRP A 351 -4.33 1.49 1.66
N ASN A 352 -3.56 0.68 0.93
CA ASN A 352 -2.19 0.99 0.54
C ASN A 352 -2.11 1.34 -0.96
N LEU A 353 -1.76 2.60 -1.26
CA LEU A 353 -1.57 3.11 -2.62
C LEU A 353 -0.10 2.95 -3.05
N GLY A 354 0.19 1.93 -3.87
CA GLY A 354 1.54 1.63 -4.35
C GLY A 354 1.87 2.24 -5.71
N TYR A 355 2.78 3.21 -5.75
CA TYR A 355 3.39 3.80 -6.95
C TYR A 355 4.49 2.93 -7.54
N SER A 356 4.79 3.09 -8.82
CA SER A 356 6.03 2.63 -9.40
C SER A 356 7.24 3.42 -8.85
N GLY A 357 8.46 2.92 -9.03
CA GLY A 357 9.68 3.59 -8.53
C GLY A 357 9.96 4.99 -9.08
N ASP A 358 9.39 5.33 -10.24
CA ASP A 358 9.37 6.69 -10.81
C ASP A 358 8.09 7.42 -10.40
N VAL A 359 7.91 7.62 -9.09
CA VAL A 359 6.72 8.21 -8.44
C VAL A 359 6.24 9.47 -9.19
N LYS A 360 5.14 9.37 -9.94
CA LYS A 360 4.62 10.48 -10.77
C LYS A 360 3.52 11.27 -10.06
N ASP A 361 3.52 12.57 -10.29
CA ASP A 361 2.50 13.47 -9.77
C ASP A 361 1.13 13.29 -10.43
N GLY A 362 0.06 13.76 -9.76
CA GLY A 362 -1.30 13.85 -10.30
C GLY A 362 -2.19 12.61 -10.12
N TRP A 363 -1.62 11.49 -9.66
CA TRP A 363 -2.32 10.21 -9.49
C TRP A 363 -3.01 10.02 -8.13
N TYR A 364 -2.71 10.85 -7.13
CA TYR A 364 -3.22 10.68 -5.77
C TYR A 364 -4.77 10.83 -5.71
N PRO A 365 -5.53 9.83 -5.22
CA PRO A 365 -6.99 9.87 -5.19
C PRO A 365 -7.56 10.75 -4.06
N GLY A 366 -6.76 11.08 -3.05
CA GLY A 366 -7.11 11.97 -1.92
C GLY A 366 -7.07 11.25 -0.56
N ASP A 367 -6.89 12.03 0.51
CA ASP A 367 -6.69 11.56 1.90
C ASP A 367 -7.81 10.67 2.44
N ALA A 368 -9.03 10.83 1.92
CA ALA A 368 -10.23 10.08 2.31
C ALA A 368 -10.26 8.64 1.76
N TYR A 369 -9.32 8.26 0.89
CA TYR A 369 -9.32 6.99 0.18
C TYR A 369 -8.01 6.20 0.35
N VAL A 370 -7.08 6.68 1.18
CA VAL A 370 -5.72 6.13 1.32
C VAL A 370 -5.27 6.19 2.78
N ASP A 371 -4.73 5.08 3.28
CA ASP A 371 -4.14 4.97 4.61
C ASP A 371 -2.61 5.00 4.56
N ILE A 372 -2.02 4.32 3.57
CA ILE A 372 -0.58 4.18 3.39
C ILE A 372 -0.23 4.48 1.94
N VAL A 373 0.88 5.16 1.71
CA VAL A 373 1.47 5.31 0.36
C VAL A 373 2.71 4.43 0.26
N GLY A 374 3.03 3.97 -0.94
CA GLY A 374 4.26 3.22 -1.16
C GLY A 374 4.82 3.42 -2.54
N ALA A 375 6.06 2.98 -2.72
CA ALA A 375 6.70 2.83 -4.02
C ALA A 375 7.38 1.46 -4.11
N ASP A 376 7.62 0.97 -5.32
CA ASP A 376 8.39 -0.24 -5.58
C ASP A 376 9.73 0.07 -6.27
N THR A 377 10.68 -0.86 -6.24
CA THR A 377 11.82 -0.78 -7.16
C THR A 377 12.60 -2.09 -7.26
N TYR A 378 13.23 -2.31 -8.43
CA TYR A 378 14.07 -3.47 -8.70
C TYR A 378 15.49 -3.05 -9.13
N VAL A 379 16.15 -2.27 -8.26
CA VAL A 379 17.54 -1.82 -8.44
C VAL A 379 18.55 -2.97 -8.33
N ASN A 380 19.81 -2.71 -8.68
CA ASN A 380 20.93 -3.66 -8.57
C ASN A 380 21.91 -3.31 -7.42
N HIS A 381 21.43 -2.61 -6.38
CA HIS A 381 22.25 -2.18 -5.24
C HIS A 381 21.45 -2.14 -3.94
N THR A 382 22.13 -2.09 -2.80
CA THR A 382 21.52 -2.03 -1.45
C THR A 382 21.43 -0.61 -0.89
N GLY A 383 21.49 0.43 -1.73
CA GLY A 383 21.29 1.82 -1.31
C GLY A 383 19.97 2.02 -0.54
N SER A 384 19.89 3.09 0.26
CA SER A 384 18.73 3.40 1.11
C SER A 384 17.43 3.71 0.36
N LEU A 385 17.54 4.01 -0.94
CA LEU A 385 16.45 4.50 -1.79
C LEU A 385 15.82 5.80 -1.25
N VAL A 386 16.62 6.63 -0.55
CA VAL A 386 16.13 7.84 0.11
C VAL A 386 15.42 8.79 -0.86
N SER A 387 15.93 9.01 -2.07
CA SER A 387 15.31 9.91 -3.05
C SER A 387 13.90 9.44 -3.44
N MET A 388 13.73 8.13 -3.61
CA MET A 388 12.43 7.52 -3.89
C MET A 388 11.49 7.66 -2.69
N TYR A 389 11.97 7.31 -1.48
CA TYR A 389 11.22 7.50 -0.23
C TYR A 389 10.71 8.95 -0.10
N GLN A 390 11.55 9.92 -0.44
CA GLN A 390 11.25 11.35 -0.35
C GLN A 390 10.18 11.77 -1.34
N ARG A 391 10.25 11.32 -2.60
CA ARG A 391 9.19 11.53 -3.58
C ARG A 391 7.87 10.93 -3.11
N THR A 392 7.89 9.69 -2.62
CA THR A 392 6.68 9.04 -2.08
C THR A 392 6.13 9.77 -0.84
N ALA A 393 6.99 10.22 0.06
CA ALA A 393 6.60 10.98 1.25
C ALA A 393 5.99 12.35 0.93
N ASN A 394 6.32 12.93 -0.23
CA ASN A 394 5.74 14.19 -0.69
C ASN A 394 4.34 14.01 -1.28
N VAL A 395 3.91 12.79 -1.62
CA VAL A 395 2.57 12.51 -2.16
C VAL A 395 1.49 12.87 -1.15
N ALA A 396 1.65 12.44 0.11
CA ALA A 396 0.67 12.64 1.16
C ALA A 396 1.30 12.53 2.56
N LYS A 397 0.63 13.12 3.55
CA LYS A 397 1.02 13.03 4.98
C LYS A 397 0.58 11.69 5.59
N LYS A 398 1.11 10.59 5.07
CA LYS A 398 0.77 9.21 5.41
C LYS A 398 2.05 8.39 5.66
N PRO A 399 1.99 7.21 6.30
CA PRO A 399 3.13 6.32 6.36
C PRO A 399 3.54 5.91 4.95
N VAL A 400 4.84 5.73 4.74
CA VAL A 400 5.44 5.43 3.44
C VAL A 400 6.12 4.07 3.49
N CYS A 401 5.79 3.18 2.56
CA CYS A 401 6.35 1.83 2.50
C CYS A 401 7.10 1.55 1.19
N LEU A 402 8.12 0.68 1.26
CA LEU A 402 8.72 0.06 0.09
C LEU A 402 7.94 -1.22 -0.17
N HIS A 403 6.84 -1.09 -0.90
CA HIS A 403 5.83 -2.13 -0.93
C HIS A 403 6.21 -3.32 -1.80
N GLU A 404 7.20 -3.17 -2.69
CA GLU A 404 7.93 -4.25 -3.34
C GLU A 404 9.39 -3.84 -3.55
N ASN A 405 10.31 -4.80 -3.45
CA ASN A 405 11.70 -4.58 -3.83
C ASN A 405 12.38 -5.85 -4.36
N GLY A 406 13.43 -5.64 -5.17
CA GLY A 406 14.44 -6.67 -5.43
C GLY A 406 15.44 -6.76 -4.26
N PRO A 407 16.65 -6.21 -4.35
CA PRO A 407 17.58 -6.15 -3.23
C PRO A 407 17.03 -5.41 -2.01
N ILE A 408 17.25 -5.95 -0.81
CA ILE A 408 16.82 -5.29 0.43
C ILE A 408 17.73 -4.08 0.71
N PRO A 409 17.17 -2.87 0.93
CA PRO A 409 17.97 -1.72 1.33
C PRO A 409 18.76 -1.98 2.62
N ASP A 410 20.02 -1.55 2.64
CA ASP A 410 20.90 -1.72 3.79
C ASP A 410 20.35 -0.91 5.01
N PRO A 411 20.10 -1.55 6.17
CA PRO A 411 19.57 -0.88 7.35
C PRO A 411 20.41 0.31 7.83
N GLU A 412 21.74 0.21 7.75
CA GLU A 412 22.64 1.28 8.18
C GLU A 412 22.59 2.46 7.21
N LYS A 413 22.53 2.20 5.89
CA LYS A 413 22.34 3.27 4.90
C LYS A 413 20.99 3.95 5.06
N MET A 414 19.91 3.19 5.28
CA MET A 414 18.58 3.78 5.52
C MET A 414 18.59 4.71 6.73
N LYS A 415 19.20 4.31 7.86
CA LYS A 415 19.36 5.18 9.04
C LYS A 415 20.19 6.42 8.75
N ALA A 416 21.35 6.23 8.11
CA ALA A 416 22.28 7.32 7.81
C ALA A 416 21.66 8.36 6.85
N ASP A 417 20.93 7.87 5.86
CA ASP A 417 20.33 8.68 4.80
C ASP A 417 18.96 9.25 5.20
N GLY A 418 18.34 8.73 6.26
CA GLY A 418 16.99 9.14 6.68
C GLY A 418 15.87 8.58 5.80
N ALA A 419 16.09 7.44 5.15
CA ALA A 419 15.05 6.71 4.41
C ALA A 419 14.19 5.90 5.40
N LYS A 420 13.04 6.47 5.78
CA LYS A 420 12.19 5.94 6.86
C LYS A 420 11.08 5.04 6.32
N TRP A 421 11.41 4.11 5.43
CA TRP A 421 10.45 3.12 4.94
C TRP A 421 9.77 2.39 6.11
N LEU A 422 8.44 2.33 6.13
CA LEU A 422 7.68 1.62 7.16
C LEU A 422 7.95 0.10 7.11
N TRP A 423 8.04 -0.43 5.90
CA TRP A 423 8.45 -1.79 5.64
C TRP A 423 9.17 -1.86 4.29
N PHE A 424 9.90 -2.95 4.09
CA PHE A 424 10.29 -3.44 2.77
C PHE A 424 9.53 -4.75 2.50
N MET A 425 9.34 -5.12 1.23
CA MET A 425 8.74 -6.41 0.87
C MET A 425 9.47 -6.99 -0.33
N THR A 426 10.40 -7.90 -0.05
CA THR A 426 11.20 -8.51 -1.12
C THR A 426 10.29 -9.40 -1.97
N TRP A 427 10.40 -9.28 -3.29
CA TRP A 427 9.64 -10.13 -4.19
C TRP A 427 10.07 -11.59 -4.07
N HIS A 428 9.26 -12.49 -4.60
CA HIS A 428 9.46 -13.93 -4.45
C HIS A 428 10.54 -14.46 -5.42
N THR A 429 10.74 -15.79 -5.42
CA THR A 429 11.59 -16.51 -6.39
C THR A 429 13.00 -15.92 -6.52
N SER A 430 13.39 -15.42 -7.71
CA SER A 430 14.77 -15.05 -8.02
C SER A 430 15.29 -13.89 -7.18
N PHE A 431 14.42 -13.07 -6.59
CA PHE A 431 14.83 -11.93 -5.76
C PHE A 431 15.23 -12.32 -4.33
N ILE A 432 14.97 -13.56 -3.91
CA ILE A 432 15.35 -14.05 -2.58
C ILE A 432 16.10 -15.38 -2.61
N ASP A 433 15.85 -16.22 -3.61
CA ASP A 433 16.43 -17.57 -3.74
C ASP A 433 17.80 -17.57 -4.43
N SER A 434 17.89 -16.86 -5.56
CA SER A 434 19.07 -16.87 -6.43
C SER A 434 19.62 -15.47 -6.73
N ASP A 435 19.22 -14.49 -5.93
CA ASP A 435 19.65 -13.11 -6.07
C ASP A 435 21.14 -12.97 -5.68
N PRO A 436 21.98 -12.32 -6.51
CA PRO A 436 23.40 -12.17 -6.22
C PRO A 436 23.70 -11.17 -5.09
N ILE A 437 22.70 -10.39 -4.65
CA ILE A 437 22.80 -9.36 -3.61
C ILE A 437 22.15 -9.84 -2.31
N ASN A 438 20.91 -10.36 -2.38
CA ASN A 438 20.19 -10.96 -1.25
C ASN A 438 20.73 -12.35 -0.86
N THR A 439 22.06 -12.47 -0.75
CA THR A 439 22.75 -13.70 -0.33
C THR A 439 22.38 -14.09 1.10
N ALA A 440 22.55 -15.36 1.46
CA ALA A 440 22.31 -15.83 2.83
C ALA A 440 23.09 -15.03 3.90
N GLY A 441 24.33 -14.61 3.59
CA GLY A 441 25.12 -13.76 4.48
C GLY A 441 24.50 -12.36 4.67
N TYR A 442 24.00 -11.78 3.59
CA TYR A 442 23.33 -10.47 3.63
C TYR A 442 21.96 -10.55 4.31
N LEU A 443 21.16 -11.58 4.03
CA LEU A 443 19.90 -11.83 4.74
C LEU A 443 20.13 -11.97 6.25
N LYS A 444 21.18 -12.69 6.66
CA LYS A 444 21.56 -12.78 8.07
C LYS A 444 21.90 -11.42 8.67
N GLN A 445 22.65 -10.58 7.96
CA GLN A 445 22.96 -9.22 8.42
C GLN A 445 21.69 -8.37 8.59
N VAL A 446 20.85 -8.33 7.56
CA VAL A 446 19.66 -7.47 7.51
C VAL A 446 18.64 -7.88 8.58
N TYR A 447 18.27 -9.16 8.64
CA TYR A 447 17.26 -9.68 9.57
C TYR A 447 17.73 -9.74 11.05
N ASN A 448 19.01 -9.48 11.33
CA ASN A 448 19.53 -9.36 12.69
C ASN A 448 19.97 -7.92 13.01
N SER A 449 19.55 -6.93 12.21
CA SER A 449 19.75 -5.51 12.53
C SER A 449 18.71 -5.04 13.54
N ASP A 450 19.13 -4.28 14.56
CA ASP A 450 18.21 -3.65 15.53
C ASP A 450 17.22 -2.65 14.89
N TYR A 451 17.44 -2.27 13.63
CA TYR A 451 16.55 -1.38 12.88
C TYR A 451 15.42 -2.15 12.15
N MET A 452 15.60 -3.45 11.92
CA MET A 452 14.65 -4.31 11.22
C MET A 452 13.84 -5.12 12.24
N LEU A 453 12.51 -5.06 12.15
CA LEU A 453 11.62 -5.82 13.02
C LEU A 453 11.16 -7.11 12.33
N THR A 454 11.43 -8.24 12.97
CA THR A 454 11.02 -9.58 12.54
C THR A 454 9.80 -10.08 13.32
N LEU A 455 9.22 -11.21 12.89
CA LEU A 455 7.98 -11.73 13.48
C LEU A 455 8.06 -11.95 15.00
N ASP A 456 9.23 -12.35 15.51
CA ASP A 456 9.48 -12.61 16.93
C ASP A 456 9.75 -11.34 17.77
N GLU A 457 9.83 -10.17 17.15
CA GLU A 457 10.23 -8.90 17.78
C GLU A 457 9.07 -7.92 17.93
N ILE A 458 7.92 -8.21 17.32
CA ILE A 458 6.75 -7.34 17.38
C ILE A 458 5.84 -7.70 18.57
N PRO A 459 5.12 -6.73 19.15
CA PRO A 459 4.08 -7.00 20.15
C PRO A 459 2.84 -7.63 19.50
N ASP A 460 1.80 -7.87 20.30
CA ASP A 460 0.47 -8.15 19.76
C ASP A 460 -0.10 -6.90 19.06
N VAL A 461 0.13 -6.82 17.75
CA VAL A 461 -0.28 -5.69 16.91
C VAL A 461 -1.79 -5.58 16.76
N TYR A 462 -2.54 -6.65 17.03
CA TYR A 462 -3.99 -6.67 16.91
C TYR A 462 -4.72 -6.15 18.15
N HIS A 463 -4.02 -6.04 19.28
CA HIS A 463 -4.50 -5.40 20.50
C HIS A 463 -3.61 -4.22 20.94
N TYR A 464 -2.89 -3.62 19.99
CA TYR A 464 -2.03 -2.47 20.24
C TYR A 464 -2.83 -1.25 20.69
N ALA A 465 -2.34 -0.57 21.73
CA ALA A 465 -3.04 0.58 22.29
C ALA A 465 -3.07 1.74 21.29
N VAL A 466 -4.29 2.14 20.90
CA VAL A 466 -4.49 3.36 20.12
C VAL A 466 -4.29 4.55 21.06
N LYS A 467 -3.14 5.23 20.94
CA LYS A 467 -2.94 6.52 21.60
C LYS A 467 -3.82 7.54 20.88
N THR A 468 -5.02 7.79 21.40
CA THR A 468 -5.84 8.91 20.92
C THR A 468 -5.06 10.20 21.19
N ALA A 469 -4.80 10.99 20.15
CA ALA A 469 -4.26 12.33 20.32
C ALA A 469 -5.18 13.11 21.29
N ASP A 470 -4.59 13.82 22.26
CA ASP A 470 -5.33 14.66 23.19
C ASP A 470 -6.32 15.55 22.41
N PRO A 471 -7.59 15.65 22.84
CA PRO A 471 -8.52 16.56 22.21
C PRO A 471 -7.98 17.99 22.35
N GLN A 472 -7.79 18.67 21.20
CA GLN A 472 -7.69 20.12 21.20
C GLN A 472 -8.93 20.71 21.90
N PRO A 473 -8.79 21.84 22.62
CA PRO A 473 -9.92 22.47 23.31
C PRO A 473 -11.08 22.70 22.36
N GLU A 474 -12.26 22.29 22.82
CA GLU A 474 -13.54 22.36 22.12
C GLU A 474 -13.91 23.82 21.80
N ASP A 475 -14.09 24.12 20.51
CA ASP A 475 -15.09 25.10 20.09
C ASP A 475 -16.28 24.29 19.53
N ASP A 476 -17.42 24.38 20.23
CA ASP A 476 -18.79 23.95 19.92
C ASP A 476 -18.98 22.84 18.86
N LYS A 477 -19.13 21.59 19.31
CA LYS A 477 -19.71 20.50 18.50
C LYS A 477 -21.24 20.46 18.61
N PRO A 478 -21.99 20.31 17.50
CA PRO A 478 -23.33 19.74 17.52
C PRO A 478 -23.28 18.21 17.72
N ASP A 479 -24.31 17.69 18.38
CA ASP A 479 -24.57 16.29 18.75
C ASP A 479 -24.43 15.30 17.58
N ASP A 480 -23.53 14.32 17.72
CA ASP A 480 -23.11 13.34 16.69
C ASP A 480 -23.80 11.97 16.90
N THR A 481 -25.11 12.00 17.15
CA THR A 481 -25.92 10.78 17.16
C THR A 481 -26.16 10.28 15.72
N PRO A 482 -25.83 9.02 15.36
CA PRO A 482 -25.99 8.52 14.00
C PRO A 482 -27.41 8.69 13.46
N VAL A 483 -27.56 9.44 12.37
CA VAL A 483 -28.86 9.75 11.76
C VAL A 483 -29.34 8.56 10.91
N LEU A 484 -30.40 7.88 11.36
CA LEU A 484 -31.07 6.82 10.61
C LEU A 484 -31.94 7.43 9.50
N ARG A 485 -31.52 7.31 8.23
CA ARG A 485 -32.32 7.78 7.08
C ARG A 485 -33.61 6.95 6.95
N GLY A 486 -34.74 7.63 6.86
CA GLY A 486 -36.09 7.05 6.87
C GLY A 486 -36.81 7.09 8.23
N ASP A 487 -36.10 7.33 9.33
CA ASP A 487 -36.67 7.57 10.68
C ASP A 487 -36.97 9.06 10.83
N VAL A 488 -38.01 9.53 10.13
CA VAL A 488 -38.38 10.94 9.99
C VAL A 488 -38.78 11.55 11.33
N ASN A 489 -39.31 10.77 12.28
CA ASN A 489 -39.67 11.26 13.61
C ASN A 489 -38.54 11.15 14.67
N ALA A 490 -37.40 10.54 14.31
CA ALA A 490 -36.25 10.31 15.17
C ALA A 490 -36.54 9.42 16.40
N ASP A 491 -37.48 8.49 16.30
CA ASP A 491 -37.81 7.55 17.37
C ASP A 491 -36.93 6.28 17.36
N GLY A 492 -36.00 6.20 16.40
CA GLY A 492 -35.06 5.09 16.22
C GLY A 492 -35.65 3.93 15.42
N LYS A 493 -36.83 4.08 14.81
CA LYS A 493 -37.50 3.06 13.98
C LYS A 493 -37.94 3.68 12.66
N ILE A 494 -38.17 2.82 11.68
CA ILE A 494 -38.75 3.19 10.38
C ILE A 494 -40.11 2.51 10.29
N ASP A 495 -41.18 3.24 10.58
CA ASP A 495 -42.50 2.66 10.67
C ASP A 495 -43.61 3.51 10.01
N LYS A 496 -44.88 3.21 10.36
CA LYS A 496 -46.03 3.90 9.77
C LYS A 496 -46.12 5.37 10.19
N ALA A 497 -45.52 5.75 11.32
CA ALA A 497 -45.46 7.14 11.77
C ALA A 497 -44.62 7.99 10.82
N ASP A 498 -43.49 7.48 10.34
CA ASP A 498 -42.63 8.17 9.36
C ASP A 498 -43.32 8.32 8.00
N ILE A 499 -43.99 7.25 7.54
CA ILE A 499 -44.79 7.29 6.32
C ILE A 499 -45.93 8.32 6.45
N GLY A 500 -46.53 8.41 7.63
CA GLY A 500 -47.57 9.40 7.94
C GLY A 500 -47.05 10.83 7.86
N LEU A 501 -45.92 11.12 8.51
CA LEU A 501 -45.29 12.44 8.50
C LEU A 501 -44.89 12.89 7.10
N LEU A 502 -44.25 12.00 6.34
CA LEU A 502 -43.84 12.31 4.97
C LEU A 502 -45.05 12.51 4.04
N ARG A 503 -46.11 11.69 4.20
CA ARG A 503 -47.35 11.88 3.44
C ARG A 503 -48.04 13.20 3.80
N ASP A 504 -48.09 13.55 5.07
CA ASP A 504 -48.77 14.76 5.53
C ASP A 504 -47.98 16.02 5.10
N HIS A 505 -46.64 15.97 5.07
CA HIS A 505 -45.79 16.99 4.44
C HIS A 505 -46.15 17.21 2.97
N LEU A 506 -46.29 16.12 2.19
CA LEU A 506 -46.59 16.19 0.75
C LEU A 506 -48.02 16.62 0.43
N VAL A 507 -48.98 16.36 1.32
CA VAL A 507 -50.41 16.64 1.07
C VAL A 507 -50.86 17.97 1.68
N THR A 508 -50.34 18.33 2.85
CA THR A 508 -50.79 19.53 3.59
C THR A 508 -49.77 20.67 3.59
N ALA A 509 -48.59 20.46 2.98
CA ALA A 509 -47.45 21.37 3.05
C ALA A 509 -46.98 21.68 4.48
N ALA A 510 -47.25 20.77 5.43
CA ALA A 510 -46.74 20.88 6.79
C ALA A 510 -45.21 20.86 6.77
N ALA A 511 -44.55 21.90 7.29
CA ALA A 511 -43.10 22.02 7.22
C ALA A 511 -42.39 20.93 8.05
N LEU A 512 -41.44 20.23 7.43
CA LEU A 512 -40.44 19.42 8.14
C LEU A 512 -39.32 20.34 8.63
N ASN A 513 -38.77 20.08 9.80
CA ASN A 513 -37.53 20.73 10.21
C ASN A 513 -36.33 20.18 9.42
N GLU A 514 -35.19 20.85 9.47
CA GLU A 514 -34.01 20.51 8.67
C GLU A 514 -33.53 19.06 8.86
N GLN A 515 -33.57 18.55 10.09
CA GLN A 515 -33.20 17.16 10.39
C GLN A 515 -34.23 16.17 9.86
N GLN A 516 -35.52 16.48 9.96
CA GLN A 516 -36.60 15.66 9.41
C GLN A 516 -36.53 15.63 7.88
N ALA A 517 -36.23 16.77 7.25
CA ALA A 517 -36.05 16.86 5.80
C ALA A 517 -34.85 16.04 5.33
N ALA A 518 -33.71 16.12 6.04
CA ALA A 518 -32.53 15.32 5.74
C ALA A 518 -32.74 13.80 5.92
N ARG A 519 -33.59 13.39 6.87
CA ARG A 519 -33.99 11.99 7.07
C ARG A 519 -35.04 11.52 6.07
N ALA A 520 -35.84 12.44 5.54
CA ALA A 520 -36.89 12.19 4.56
C ALA A 520 -36.39 12.20 3.11
N ASP A 521 -35.26 12.83 2.80
CA ASP A 521 -34.58 12.79 1.50
C ASP A 521 -33.82 11.46 1.32
N LEU A 522 -34.56 10.46 0.83
CA LEU A 522 -34.11 9.07 0.70
C LEU A 522 -33.38 8.80 -0.61
N ASP A 523 -33.60 9.64 -1.64
CA ASP A 523 -32.85 9.56 -2.90
C ASP A 523 -31.63 10.49 -2.97
N GLY A 524 -31.48 11.39 -1.98
CA GLY A 524 -30.33 12.27 -1.81
C GLY A 524 -30.31 13.46 -2.76
N ASN A 525 -31.46 13.83 -3.35
CA ASN A 525 -31.54 14.89 -4.35
C ASN A 525 -31.73 16.30 -3.73
N GLY A 526 -31.82 16.39 -2.40
CA GLY A 526 -32.00 17.64 -1.65
C GLY A 526 -33.45 18.14 -1.62
N ARG A 527 -34.42 17.35 -2.06
CA ARG A 527 -35.86 17.62 -2.02
C ARG A 527 -36.57 16.47 -1.35
N VAL A 528 -37.70 16.78 -0.72
CA VAL A 528 -38.59 15.79 -0.11
C VAL A 528 -39.86 15.74 -0.94
N ASP A 529 -40.01 14.71 -1.78
CA ASP A 529 -41.11 14.56 -2.73
C ASP A 529 -41.72 13.15 -2.79
N ALA A 530 -42.57 12.89 -3.78
CA ALA A 530 -43.28 11.61 -3.91
C ALA A 530 -42.33 10.41 -4.17
N ALA A 531 -41.12 10.66 -4.68
CA ALA A 531 -40.09 9.64 -4.85
C ALA A 531 -39.62 9.12 -3.48
N ASP A 532 -39.39 10.01 -2.51
CA ASP A 532 -39.00 9.65 -1.15
C ASP A 532 -40.09 8.85 -0.44
N LEU A 533 -41.35 9.24 -0.58
CA LEU A 533 -42.47 8.48 -0.01
C LEU A 533 -42.55 7.05 -0.59
N THR A 534 -42.12 6.87 -1.84
CA THR A 534 -42.08 5.56 -2.49
C THR A 534 -40.93 4.71 -1.94
N LEU A 535 -39.76 5.31 -1.74
CA LEU A 535 -38.59 4.65 -1.13
C LEU A 535 -38.86 4.24 0.32
N LEU A 536 -39.47 5.13 1.11
CA LEU A 536 -39.81 4.88 2.51
C LEU A 536 -40.78 3.71 2.66
N LYS A 537 -41.81 3.66 1.80
CA LYS A 537 -42.76 2.53 1.77
C LYS A 537 -42.09 1.21 1.38
N ARG A 538 -41.15 1.25 0.43
CA ARG A 538 -40.39 0.07 0.02
C ARG A 538 -39.52 -0.46 1.16
N GLN A 539 -38.83 0.44 1.87
CA GLN A 539 -37.99 0.12 3.04
C GLN A 539 -38.82 -0.51 4.17
N PHE A 540 -40.02 0.00 4.45
CA PHE A 540 -40.97 -0.58 5.41
C PHE A 540 -41.46 -1.99 5.02
N VAL A 541 -41.65 -2.26 3.73
CA VAL A 541 -42.10 -3.59 3.25
C VAL A 541 -40.97 -4.61 3.34
N THR A 542 -39.75 -4.25 2.95
CA THR A 542 -38.58 -5.15 3.01
C THR A 542 -38.18 -5.55 4.43
N GLN A 543 -38.46 -4.70 5.43
CA GLN A 543 -38.21 -5.03 6.85
C GLN A 543 -39.19 -6.08 7.42
N LYS A 544 -40.33 -6.36 6.75
CA LYS A 544 -41.30 -7.37 7.20
C LYS A 544 -41.05 -8.78 6.67
N GLU A 545 -40.16 -8.95 5.69
CA GLU A 545 -39.99 -10.23 4.98
C GLU A 545 -38.83 -11.10 5.49
N THR A 546 -38.34 -10.90 6.73
CA THR A 546 -37.31 -11.77 7.33
C THR A 546 -37.86 -12.57 8.52
N PRO A 547 -38.18 -13.87 8.36
CA PRO A 547 -38.32 -14.79 9.47
C PRO A 547 -36.96 -15.40 9.84
N GLN A 548 -36.54 -15.22 11.10
CA GLN A 548 -35.48 -16.00 11.73
C GLN A 548 -35.97 -17.43 12.01
N THR A 549 -35.23 -18.42 11.54
CA THR A 549 -35.28 -19.80 12.06
C THR A 549 -33.85 -20.27 12.35
N ASP A 550 -33.55 -20.50 13.63
CA ASP A 550 -32.32 -21.16 14.09
C ASP A 550 -32.34 -22.65 13.71
N PRO A 551 -31.22 -23.26 13.26
CA PRO A 551 -31.08 -24.71 13.22
C PRO A 551 -30.43 -25.25 14.52
N GLU A 552 -31.08 -26.28 15.07
CA GLU A 552 -30.59 -27.10 16.17
C GLU A 552 -29.26 -27.81 15.87
N ASP A 553 -28.38 -27.81 16.87
CA ASP A 553 -27.10 -28.52 16.91
C ASP A 553 -27.30 -30.04 16.93
N THR A 554 -26.66 -30.75 15.99
CA THR A 554 -26.34 -32.18 16.15
C THR A 554 -24.82 -32.35 16.07
N PRO A 555 -24.13 -32.91 17.08
CA PRO A 555 -22.68 -32.97 17.08
C PRO A 555 -22.16 -33.99 16.05
N ALA A 556 -21.42 -33.51 15.06
CA ALA A 556 -20.62 -34.38 14.19
C ALA A 556 -19.39 -34.90 14.96
N GLN A 557 -19.18 -36.21 14.89
CA GLN A 557 -18.07 -36.93 15.51
C GLN A 557 -16.72 -36.41 14.94
N ARG A 558 -15.95 -35.68 15.75
CA ARG A 558 -14.59 -35.22 15.40
C ARG A 558 -13.64 -36.42 15.34
N SER A 559 -12.70 -36.35 14.40
CA SER A 559 -11.57 -37.27 14.27
C SER A 559 -10.67 -37.24 15.51
N ASP A 560 -10.30 -38.41 16.02
CA ASP A 560 -9.34 -38.58 17.13
C ASP A 560 -7.87 -38.36 16.70
N TYR A 561 -7.64 -37.79 15.51
CA TYR A 561 -6.30 -37.57 15.00
C TYR A 561 -5.62 -36.39 15.70
N HIS A 562 -4.63 -36.71 16.54
CA HIS A 562 -3.73 -35.73 17.12
C HIS A 562 -2.54 -35.50 16.19
N PHE A 563 -2.43 -34.28 15.68
CA PHE A 563 -1.27 -33.83 14.93
C PHE A 563 -0.05 -33.75 15.86
N ASP A 564 1.00 -34.51 15.54
CA ASP A 564 2.27 -34.49 16.25
C ASP A 564 3.27 -33.60 15.48
N ALA A 565 3.47 -32.39 15.99
CA ALA A 565 4.37 -31.39 15.42
C ALA A 565 5.86 -31.79 15.48
N ALA A 566 6.22 -32.84 16.24
CA ALA A 566 7.60 -33.34 16.33
C ALA A 566 7.96 -34.35 15.21
N LYS A 567 7.01 -34.77 14.37
CA LYS A 567 7.29 -35.62 13.21
C LYS A 567 8.04 -34.82 12.13
N GLN A 568 9.36 -34.92 12.16
CA GLN A 568 10.23 -34.50 11.07
C GLN A 568 10.25 -35.54 9.94
N TYR A 569 10.65 -35.13 8.75
CA TYR A 569 10.94 -36.04 7.63
C TYR A 569 11.88 -37.17 8.10
N ALA A 570 11.42 -38.41 7.96
CA ALA A 570 12.27 -39.59 8.10
C ALA A 570 12.69 -40.03 6.69
N GLU A 571 13.99 -40.08 6.43
CA GLU A 571 14.52 -40.69 5.21
C GLU A 571 13.98 -42.13 5.12
N TYR A 572 13.38 -42.48 3.99
CA TYR A 572 12.81 -43.82 3.84
C TYR A 572 13.94 -44.86 3.92
N PRO A 573 13.70 -46.04 4.53
CA PRO A 573 14.73 -47.08 4.60
C PRO A 573 15.23 -47.44 3.20
N LYS A 574 16.55 -47.55 2.98
CA LYS A 574 17.12 -47.92 1.67
C LYS A 574 16.52 -49.20 1.06
N SER A 575 15.92 -50.07 1.87
CA SER A 575 15.16 -51.24 1.42
C SER A 575 13.93 -50.91 0.57
N TYR A 576 13.38 -49.69 0.64
CA TYR A 576 12.26 -49.24 -0.21
C TYR A 576 12.69 -48.98 -1.66
N ALA A 577 14.00 -48.79 -1.91
CA ALA A 577 14.58 -48.73 -3.25
C ALA A 577 14.97 -50.12 -3.78
N ALA A 578 14.81 -51.19 -3.00
CA ALA A 578 15.08 -52.54 -3.46
C ALA A 578 14.03 -52.98 -4.47
N ALA A 579 14.46 -53.72 -5.50
CA ALA A 579 13.56 -54.31 -6.46
C ALA A 579 12.56 -55.24 -5.75
N ILE A 580 11.27 -54.94 -5.88
CA ILE A 580 10.21 -55.78 -5.30
C ILE A 580 10.04 -57.05 -6.16
N PRO A 581 10.06 -58.26 -5.57
CA PRO A 581 9.96 -59.51 -6.33
C PRO A 581 8.65 -59.65 -7.11
N GLN A 582 7.58 -59.02 -6.61
CA GLN A 582 6.24 -59.05 -7.18
C GLN A 582 5.61 -57.66 -7.06
N ALA A 583 5.48 -56.98 -8.18
CA ALA A 583 4.87 -55.66 -8.25
C ALA A 583 3.35 -55.75 -8.14
N GLY A 584 2.75 -54.70 -7.59
CA GLY A 584 1.32 -54.44 -7.70
C GLY A 584 0.92 -54.02 -9.10
N LYS A 585 -0.35 -53.65 -9.27
CA LYS A 585 -0.89 -53.21 -10.56
C LYS A 585 -1.47 -51.81 -10.44
N ILE A 586 -1.18 -50.96 -11.41
CA ILE A 586 -1.90 -49.70 -11.58
C ILE A 586 -3.20 -49.97 -12.34
N VAL A 587 -4.32 -49.54 -11.78
CA VAL A 587 -5.63 -49.52 -12.44
C VAL A 587 -6.08 -48.08 -12.61
N LYS A 588 -6.92 -47.84 -13.62
CA LYS A 588 -7.49 -46.51 -13.87
C LYS A 588 -8.94 -46.53 -13.39
N GLU A 589 -9.25 -45.67 -12.43
CA GLU A 589 -10.58 -45.52 -11.85
C GLU A 589 -11.19 -44.18 -12.23
N THR A 590 -12.51 -44.07 -12.18
CA THR A 590 -13.24 -42.85 -12.48
C THR A 590 -13.95 -42.36 -11.23
N TYR A 591 -13.91 -41.05 -10.97
CA TYR A 591 -14.61 -40.41 -9.87
C TYR A 591 -15.34 -39.15 -10.34
N GLN A 592 -16.37 -38.74 -9.61
CA GLN A 592 -17.07 -37.48 -9.88
C GLN A 592 -16.43 -36.36 -9.06
N GLY A 593 -15.78 -35.42 -9.76
CA GLY A 593 -15.26 -34.20 -9.17
C GLY A 593 -16.20 -33.02 -9.41
N ILE A 594 -15.85 -31.87 -8.85
CA ILE A 594 -16.63 -30.62 -8.97
C ILE A 594 -16.83 -30.20 -10.44
N ASN A 595 -15.88 -30.55 -11.31
CA ASN A 595 -15.92 -30.27 -12.76
C ASN A 595 -16.37 -31.49 -13.60
N GLY A 596 -17.04 -32.47 -12.99
CA GLY A 596 -17.57 -33.66 -13.66
C GLY A 596 -16.70 -34.91 -13.50
N SER A 597 -16.88 -35.86 -14.42
CA SER A 597 -16.28 -37.19 -14.34
C SER A 597 -14.78 -37.13 -14.68
N ASN A 598 -13.93 -37.40 -13.69
CA ASN A 598 -12.47 -37.41 -13.82
C ASN A 598 -11.93 -38.83 -13.65
N THR A 599 -10.72 -39.09 -14.15
CA THR A 599 -10.08 -40.41 -13.99
C THR A 599 -8.79 -40.29 -13.19
N LEU A 600 -8.51 -41.24 -12.30
CA LEU A 600 -7.25 -41.35 -11.58
C LEU A 600 -6.59 -42.71 -11.79
N ASN A 601 -5.27 -42.77 -11.59
CA ASN A 601 -4.54 -44.02 -11.52
C ASN A 601 -4.41 -44.45 -10.05
N VAL A 602 -4.84 -45.67 -9.74
CA VAL A 602 -4.75 -46.28 -8.41
C VAL A 602 -3.75 -47.42 -8.45
N TYR A 603 -2.73 -47.38 -7.61
CA TYR A 603 -1.83 -48.51 -7.44
C TYR A 603 -2.44 -49.52 -6.45
N LEU A 604 -2.77 -50.71 -6.94
CA LEU A 604 -3.20 -51.85 -6.15
C LEU A 604 -1.98 -52.69 -5.76
N PRO A 605 -1.74 -52.98 -4.47
CA PRO A 605 -0.62 -53.82 -4.08
C PRO A 605 -0.75 -55.24 -4.64
N TYR A 606 0.37 -55.96 -4.73
CA TYR A 606 0.35 -57.37 -5.13
C TYR A 606 -0.56 -58.18 -4.19
N GLY A 607 -1.47 -58.98 -4.75
CA GLY A 607 -2.46 -59.74 -3.99
C GLY A 607 -3.66 -58.92 -3.48
N TYR A 608 -3.92 -57.74 -4.06
CA TYR A 608 -5.08 -56.92 -3.73
C TYR A 608 -6.41 -57.70 -3.78
N ASP A 609 -7.14 -57.62 -2.68
CA ASP A 609 -8.48 -58.18 -2.47
C ASP A 609 -9.44 -57.04 -2.13
N SER A 610 -10.47 -56.86 -2.97
CA SER A 610 -11.45 -55.77 -2.86
C SER A 610 -12.31 -55.82 -1.60
N ASN A 611 -12.31 -56.93 -0.86
CA ASN A 611 -13.08 -57.09 0.38
C ASN A 611 -12.29 -56.68 1.64
N LYS A 612 -11.03 -56.25 1.49
CA LYS A 612 -10.18 -55.81 2.60
C LYS A 612 -10.00 -54.30 2.59
N LYS A 613 -9.76 -53.73 3.78
CA LYS A 613 -9.41 -52.31 3.93
C LYS A 613 -7.90 -52.14 3.83
N TYR A 614 -7.46 -51.11 3.09
CA TYR A 614 -6.06 -50.74 2.95
C TYR A 614 -5.90 -49.26 3.32
N ASN A 615 -4.70 -48.88 3.78
CA ASN A 615 -4.34 -47.47 3.93
C ASN A 615 -4.19 -46.87 2.53
N VAL A 616 -4.91 -45.78 2.26
CA VAL A 616 -4.85 -45.06 0.97
C VAL A 616 -3.81 -43.95 1.07
N PHE A 617 -2.87 -43.93 0.13
CA PHE A 617 -1.91 -42.85 -0.04
C PHE A 617 -2.18 -42.15 -1.36
N TYR A 618 -2.45 -40.86 -1.31
CA TYR A 618 -2.85 -40.07 -2.47
C TYR A 618 -1.65 -39.28 -3.00
N PHE A 619 -1.26 -39.55 -4.25
CA PHE A 619 -0.32 -38.71 -4.99
C PHE A 619 -1.13 -37.74 -5.86
N MET A 620 -1.10 -36.46 -5.52
CA MET A 620 -1.65 -35.39 -6.36
C MET A 620 -0.91 -35.36 -7.71
N HIS A 621 -1.64 -35.32 -8.83
CA HIS A 621 -1.08 -34.98 -10.14
C HIS A 621 -1.31 -33.49 -10.42
N GLY A 622 -0.24 -32.74 -10.63
CA GLY A 622 -0.28 -31.36 -11.12
C GLY A 622 -0.60 -31.33 -12.62
N MET A 623 -1.05 -30.16 -13.09
CA MET A 623 -1.60 -29.88 -14.43
C MET A 623 -0.67 -30.30 -15.57
N GLY A 624 -1.28 -30.70 -16.70
CA GLY A 624 -0.63 -31.38 -17.82
C GLY A 624 0.53 -30.63 -18.47
N ASP A 625 1.64 -31.35 -18.60
CA ASP A 625 2.62 -31.12 -19.66
C ASP A 625 1.99 -31.56 -20.99
N SER A 626 1.77 -30.60 -21.88
CA SER A 626 1.79 -30.79 -23.33
C SER A 626 2.97 -30.02 -23.90
#